data_AF-A0A7L4PL83-F1
#
_entry.id   AF-A0A7L4PL83-F1
#
_cell.length_a   1.000
_cell.length_b   1.000
_cell.length_c   1.000
_cell.angle_alpha   90.00
_cell.angle_beta   90.00
_cell.angle_gamma   90.00
#
_symmetry.space_group_name_H-M   'P 1'
#
loop_
_entity.id
_entity.type
_entity.pdbx_description
1 polymer ?
#
loop_
_entity_poly.entity_id
_entity_poly.type
_entity_poly.pdbx_seq_one_letter_code
_entity_poly.pdbx_strand_id
1 'polypeptide(L)'
;TKELKIALDLDFLNVYDEFDRVETTYFSDEEINKREKYDKLYEFSNIWGYKKLPAQPSFRFMSVLVQITSDVDRIIRILKKEGHLKGELSETDIERIKTRVNLATNWVKLYAPDMIKFEILTEAPKVDLSKEQREGLKIISDLIQGEDLTDVELHNKIYEIATNIPIEPKMLFGAIYQVLIGKESGPKAAAFINALEKDFVVERFSSY
;
A
#
# COMPACT_ATOMS: atom_id res chain seq x y z
N THR A 1 36.20 -9.27 -10.59
CA THR A 1 35.50 -8.65 -9.46
C THR A 1 34.01 -8.81 -9.69
N LYS A 2 33.26 -9.43 -8.78
CA LYS A 2 31.78 -9.46 -8.91
C LYS A 2 31.29 -8.04 -8.63
N GLU A 3 30.69 -7.41 -9.63
CA GLU A 3 30.06 -6.10 -9.48
C GLU A 3 28.72 -6.28 -8.75
N LEU A 4 28.51 -5.52 -7.67
CA LEU A 4 27.23 -5.52 -6.97
C LEU A 4 26.23 -4.70 -7.80
N LYS A 5 25.35 -5.39 -8.52
CA LYS A 5 24.26 -4.76 -9.26
C LYS A 5 23.02 -4.76 -8.39
N ILE A 6 22.63 -3.59 -7.89
CA ILE A 6 21.36 -3.40 -7.17
C ILE A 6 20.39 -2.77 -8.15
N ALA A 7 19.34 -3.50 -8.50
CA ALA A 7 18.22 -2.95 -9.26
C ALA A 7 17.42 -2.01 -8.34
N LEU A 8 17.32 -0.74 -8.74
CA LEU A 8 16.53 0.28 -8.03
C LEU A 8 15.15 0.47 -8.67
N ASP A 9 14.79 -0.33 -9.66
CA ASP A 9 13.47 -0.36 -10.28
C ASP A 9 12.47 -1.13 -9.41
N LEU A 10 11.46 -1.77 -10.01
CA LEU A 10 10.45 -2.54 -9.27
C LEU A 10 11.04 -3.67 -8.43
N ASP A 11 12.21 -4.21 -8.81
CA ASP A 11 12.87 -5.26 -8.03
C ASP A 11 13.31 -4.77 -6.66
N PHE A 12 13.49 -3.45 -6.49
CA PHE A 12 13.81 -2.86 -5.19
C PHE A 12 12.72 -3.10 -4.14
N LEU A 13 11.45 -3.21 -4.57
CA LEU A 13 10.35 -3.55 -3.67
C LEU A 13 10.52 -4.98 -3.11
N ASN A 14 10.98 -5.91 -3.96
CA ASN A 14 11.22 -7.29 -3.56
C ASN A 14 12.40 -7.40 -2.58
N VAL A 15 13.43 -6.56 -2.77
CA VAL A 15 14.56 -6.47 -1.82
C VAL A 15 14.10 -6.01 -0.44
N TYR A 16 13.22 -5.00 -0.36
CA TYR A 16 12.63 -4.58 0.91
C TYR A 16 11.77 -5.67 1.56
N ASP A 17 10.93 -6.35 0.78
CA ASP A 17 10.09 -7.43 1.28
C ASP A 17 10.95 -8.58 1.84
N GLU A 18 12.06 -8.93 1.16
CA GLU A 18 12.99 -9.95 1.62
C GLU A 18 13.72 -9.52 2.89
N PHE A 19 14.19 -8.28 2.95
CA PHE A 19 14.82 -7.72 4.15
C PHE A 19 13.87 -7.75 5.36
N ASP A 20 12.63 -7.29 5.18
CA ASP A 20 11.61 -7.26 6.25
C ASP A 20 11.28 -8.68 6.74
N ARG A 21 11.22 -9.66 5.82
CA ARG A 21 11.04 -11.08 6.15
C ARG A 21 12.20 -11.63 6.97
N VAL A 22 13.44 -11.35 6.58
CA VAL A 22 14.65 -11.81 7.29
C VAL A 22 14.69 -11.20 8.69
N GLU A 23 14.46 -9.90 8.81
CA GLU A 23 14.45 -9.21 10.11
C GLU A 23 13.32 -9.71 11.01
N THR A 24 12.10 -9.91 10.48
CA THR A 24 10.99 -10.53 11.24
C THR A 24 11.36 -11.92 11.75
N THR A 25 12.01 -12.73 10.92
CA THR A 25 12.44 -14.09 11.28
C THR A 25 13.51 -14.07 12.37
N TYR A 26 14.45 -13.12 12.31
CA TYR A 26 15.50 -12.98 13.31
C TYR A 26 14.94 -12.65 14.70
N PHE A 27 13.90 -11.81 14.76
CA PHE A 27 13.26 -11.42 16.01
C PHE A 27 12.10 -12.34 16.44
N SER A 28 11.78 -13.40 15.68
CA SER A 28 10.74 -14.35 16.08
C SER A 28 11.29 -15.42 17.02
N ASP A 29 10.48 -15.84 17.99
CA ASP A 29 10.82 -16.89 18.95
C ASP A 29 10.79 -18.31 18.34
N GLU A 30 10.50 -18.45 17.04
CA GLU A 30 10.39 -19.74 16.38
C GLU A 30 11.76 -20.44 16.23
N GLU A 31 11.72 -21.77 16.28
CA GLU A 31 12.80 -22.65 16.69
C GLU A 31 14.18 -22.45 16.02
N ILE A 32 15.18 -22.66 16.87
CA ILE A 32 16.64 -22.65 16.67
C ILE A 32 17.15 -23.34 15.38
N ASN A 33 16.35 -24.17 14.72
CA ASN A 33 16.78 -25.01 13.60
C ASN A 33 16.75 -24.35 12.19
N LYS A 34 16.15 -23.16 12.01
CA LYS A 34 16.30 -22.35 10.76
C LYS A 34 17.35 -21.23 10.86
N ARG A 35 18.01 -21.12 12.02
CA ARG A 35 18.83 -19.96 12.44
C ARG A 35 20.18 -19.81 11.75
N GLU A 36 20.83 -20.89 11.31
CA GLU A 36 22.28 -20.78 11.02
C GLU A 36 22.67 -19.86 9.86
N LYS A 37 21.81 -19.67 8.83
CA LYS A 37 22.16 -18.90 7.63
C LYS A 37 21.67 -17.44 7.66
N TYR A 38 20.40 -17.22 8.01
CA TYR A 38 19.81 -15.88 7.98
C TYR A 38 20.12 -15.07 9.24
N ASP A 39 20.29 -15.70 10.40
CA ASP A 39 20.61 -14.97 11.63
C ASP A 39 22.00 -14.37 11.56
N LYS A 40 23.00 -15.15 11.12
CA LYS A 40 24.36 -14.63 10.93
C LYS A 40 24.39 -13.51 9.90
N LEU A 41 23.64 -13.64 8.81
CA LEU A 41 23.57 -12.60 7.79
C LEU A 41 22.97 -11.31 8.36
N TYR A 42 21.83 -11.43 9.06
CA TYR A 42 21.18 -10.28 9.67
C TYR A 42 22.06 -9.68 10.77
N GLU A 43 22.59 -10.49 11.70
CA GLU A 43 23.49 -10.09 12.79
C GLU A 43 24.73 -9.35 12.28
N PHE A 44 25.40 -9.88 11.25
CA PHE A 44 26.56 -9.19 10.64
C PHE A 44 26.17 -7.92 9.88
N SER A 45 24.92 -7.81 9.42
CA SER A 45 24.39 -6.62 8.73
C SER A 45 23.75 -5.59 9.66
N ASN A 46 23.39 -5.98 10.90
CA ASN A 46 22.61 -5.17 11.82
C ASN A 46 23.50 -4.12 12.53
N ILE A 47 23.94 -3.14 11.76
CA ILE A 47 24.79 -2.03 12.20
C ILE A 47 24.04 -1.15 13.22
N TRP A 48 22.70 -1.18 13.22
CA TRP A 48 21.83 -0.31 14.03
C TRP A 48 21.49 -0.87 15.41
N GLY A 49 21.77 -2.16 15.67
CA GLY A 49 21.70 -2.74 17.01
C GLY A 49 20.30 -2.75 17.65
N TYR A 50 19.24 -2.89 16.85
CA TYR A 50 17.87 -2.95 17.39
C TYR A 50 17.74 -4.13 18.38
N LYS A 51 17.20 -3.84 19.58
CA LYS A 51 16.96 -4.84 20.63
C LYS A 51 15.64 -5.60 20.48
N LYS A 52 14.70 -5.02 19.72
CA LYS A 52 13.39 -5.56 19.39
C LYS A 52 13.08 -5.21 17.94
N LEU A 53 12.20 -5.97 17.31
CA LEU A 53 11.71 -5.66 15.97
C LEU A 53 11.07 -4.27 15.96
N PRO A 54 11.64 -3.29 15.24
CA PRO A 54 11.01 -1.99 15.10
C PRO A 54 9.87 -2.05 14.07
N ALA A 55 9.04 -1.01 14.00
CA ALA A 55 7.95 -0.93 13.03
C ALA A 55 8.41 -1.16 11.58
N GLN A 56 7.70 -2.05 10.87
CA GLN A 56 7.98 -2.45 9.50
C GLN A 56 6.75 -2.32 8.60
N PRO A 57 6.25 -1.10 8.34
CA PRO A 57 5.24 -0.94 7.30
C PRO A 57 5.84 -1.33 5.94
N SER A 58 5.08 -2.08 5.14
CA SER A 58 5.53 -2.56 3.82
C SER A 58 6.02 -1.41 2.96
N PHE A 59 7.23 -1.51 2.42
CA PHE A 59 7.79 -0.46 1.55
C PHE A 59 6.95 -0.25 0.28
N ARG A 60 6.33 -1.31 -0.24
CA ARG A 60 5.39 -1.21 -1.37
C ARG A 60 4.18 -0.37 -1.01
N PHE A 61 3.57 -0.58 0.16
CA PHE A 61 2.45 0.26 0.58
C PHE A 61 2.90 1.69 0.90
N MET A 62 4.07 1.86 1.50
CA MET A 62 4.68 3.19 1.70
C MET A 62 4.83 3.95 0.38
N SER A 63 5.27 3.28 -0.70
CA SER A 63 5.40 3.89 -2.02
C SER A 63 4.07 4.38 -2.61
N VAL A 64 2.94 3.87 -2.13
CA VAL A 64 1.59 4.34 -2.47
C VAL A 64 1.23 5.54 -1.60
N LEU A 65 1.41 5.43 -0.28
CA LEU A 65 1.02 6.47 0.68
C LEU A 65 1.76 7.80 0.45
N VAL A 66 3.05 7.76 0.11
CA VAL A 66 3.85 8.99 -0.14
C VAL A 66 3.41 9.74 -1.39
N GLN A 67 2.65 9.10 -2.29
CA GLN A 67 2.04 9.77 -3.46
C GLN A 67 0.70 10.41 -3.12
N ILE A 68 0.08 10.04 -1.99
CA ILE A 68 -1.19 10.59 -1.50
C ILE A 68 -0.93 11.74 -0.53
N THR A 69 0.09 11.61 0.33
CA THR A 69 0.39 12.61 1.35
C THR A 69 1.86 12.59 1.78
N SER A 70 2.39 13.75 2.12
CA SER A 70 3.70 13.91 2.75
C SER A 70 3.62 14.02 4.28
N ASP A 71 2.42 14.02 4.86
CA ASP A 71 2.21 14.11 6.31
C ASP A 71 2.46 12.74 6.96
N VAL A 72 3.56 12.64 7.72
CA VAL A 72 3.95 11.41 8.42
C VAL A 72 2.91 10.99 9.45
N ASP A 73 2.26 11.93 10.13
CA ASP A 73 1.26 11.60 11.15
C ASP A 73 0.00 11.02 10.49
N ARG A 74 -0.40 11.56 9.34
CA ARG A 74 -1.47 10.97 8.51
C ARG A 74 -1.11 9.57 8.04
N ILE A 75 0.12 9.36 7.56
CA ILE A 75 0.61 8.02 7.17
C ILE A 75 0.53 7.03 8.34
N ILE A 76 0.99 7.43 9.54
CA ILE A 76 0.91 6.59 10.74
C ILE A 76 -0.53 6.24 11.09
N ARG A 77 -1.47 7.19 10.99
CA ARG A 77 -2.91 6.94 11.23
C ARG A 77 -3.46 5.89 10.25
N ILE A 78 -3.17 6.02 8.96
CA ILE A 78 -3.60 5.04 7.93
C ILE A 78 -3.02 3.66 8.25
N LEU A 79 -1.71 3.58 8.50
CA LEU A 79 -1.04 2.32 8.81
C LEU A 79 -1.57 1.63 10.08
N LYS A 80 -1.96 2.40 11.11
CA LYS A 80 -2.61 1.87 12.30
C LYS A 80 -4.02 1.36 12.00
N LYS A 81 -4.81 2.13 11.24
CA LYS A 81 -6.18 1.76 10.86
C LYS A 81 -6.21 0.42 10.10
N GLU A 82 -5.31 0.26 9.13
CA GLU A 82 -5.20 -0.97 8.33
C GLU A 82 -4.42 -2.10 9.01
N GLY A 83 -4.04 -1.94 10.29
CA GLY A 83 -3.39 -2.99 11.07
C GLY A 83 -1.94 -3.29 10.70
N HIS A 84 -1.30 -2.45 9.88
CA HIS A 84 0.14 -2.54 9.58
C HIS A 84 1.01 -2.15 10.77
N LEU A 85 0.48 -1.36 11.70
CA LEU A 85 1.14 -0.98 12.95
C LEU A 85 0.27 -1.41 14.13
N LYS A 86 0.88 -2.08 15.11
CA LYS A 86 0.21 -2.59 16.31
C LYS A 86 0.73 -1.89 17.55
N GLY A 87 -0.18 -1.55 18.46
CA GLY A 87 0.17 -0.99 19.77
C GLY A 87 0.73 0.44 19.71
N GLU A 88 1.37 0.83 20.82
CA GLU A 88 2.06 2.11 20.93
C GLU A 88 3.42 2.06 20.22
N LEU A 89 3.72 3.13 19.49
CA LEU A 89 4.98 3.26 18.76
C LEU A 89 6.02 3.88 19.68
N SER A 90 7.18 3.23 19.78
CA SER A 90 8.35 3.83 20.43
C SER A 90 9.01 4.88 19.53
N GLU A 91 9.93 5.68 20.09
CA GLU A 91 10.70 6.67 19.32
C GLU A 91 11.43 6.03 18.13
N THR A 92 12.03 4.86 18.34
CA THR A 92 12.69 4.07 17.29
C THR A 92 11.73 3.66 16.17
N ASP A 93 10.49 3.32 16.50
CA ASP A 93 9.47 2.97 15.50
C ASP A 93 9.12 4.17 14.64
N ILE A 94 8.93 5.33 15.27
CA ILE A 94 8.61 6.58 14.60
C ILE A 94 9.77 7.03 13.70
N GLU A 95 11.00 6.96 14.18
CA GLU A 95 12.21 7.27 13.39
C GLU A 95 12.35 6.36 12.18
N ARG A 96 12.09 5.06 12.34
CA ARG A 96 12.12 4.10 11.25
C ARG A 96 11.03 4.37 10.21
N ILE A 97 9.81 4.72 10.64
CA ILE A 97 8.72 5.11 9.74
C ILE A 97 9.10 6.39 8.98
N LYS A 98 9.61 7.42 9.65
CA LYS A 98 10.08 8.67 9.00
C LYS A 98 11.16 8.40 7.96
N THR A 99 12.11 7.54 8.30
CA THR A 99 13.17 7.13 7.37
C THR A 99 12.57 6.43 6.15
N ARG A 100 11.65 5.49 6.34
CA ARG A 100 10.95 4.80 5.24
C ARG A 100 10.13 5.76 4.38
N VAL A 101 9.44 6.75 4.96
CA VAL A 101 8.72 7.80 4.21
C VAL A 101 9.68 8.54 3.28
N ASN A 102 10.82 9.00 3.79
CA ASN A 102 11.80 9.73 3.00
C ASN A 102 12.38 8.86 1.87
N LEU A 103 12.71 7.60 2.18
CA LEU A 103 13.25 6.65 1.20
C LEU A 103 12.21 6.31 0.12
N ALA A 104 10.96 6.04 0.50
CA ALA A 104 9.88 5.79 -0.46
C ALA A 104 9.61 7.02 -1.34
N THR A 105 9.60 8.22 -0.76
CA THR A 105 9.44 9.48 -1.50
C THR A 105 10.54 9.65 -2.55
N ASN A 106 11.80 9.46 -2.14
CA ASN A 106 12.94 9.55 -3.06
C ASN A 106 12.90 8.45 -4.12
N TRP A 107 12.53 7.24 -3.75
CA TRP A 107 12.42 6.12 -4.67
C TRP A 107 11.36 6.36 -5.74
N VAL A 108 10.15 6.78 -5.33
CA VAL A 108 9.07 7.14 -6.25
C VAL A 108 9.51 8.26 -7.20
N LYS A 109 10.20 9.28 -6.68
CA LYS A 109 10.64 10.42 -7.49
C LYS A 109 11.71 10.05 -8.52
N LEU A 110 12.71 9.26 -8.13
CA LEU A 110 13.95 9.08 -8.88
C LEU A 110 14.04 7.77 -9.68
N TYR A 111 13.39 6.70 -9.20
CA TYR A 111 13.65 5.35 -9.71
C TYR A 111 12.39 4.56 -10.07
N ALA A 112 11.25 4.85 -9.44
CA ALA A 112 9.99 4.20 -9.78
C ALA A 112 9.65 4.37 -11.26
N PRO A 113 9.17 3.32 -11.95
CA PRO A 113 8.69 3.45 -13.32
C PRO A 113 7.36 4.20 -13.35
N ASP A 114 7.09 4.88 -14.47
CA ASP A 114 5.91 5.74 -14.62
C ASP A 114 4.57 4.98 -14.49
N MET A 115 4.59 3.66 -14.70
CA MET A 115 3.42 2.79 -14.53
C MET A 115 2.89 2.75 -13.10
N ILE A 116 3.73 2.96 -12.07
CA ILE A 116 3.31 2.98 -10.66
C ILE A 116 3.16 4.39 -10.07
N LYS A 117 3.61 5.42 -10.80
CA LYS A 117 3.41 6.81 -10.39
C LYS A 117 1.97 7.22 -10.63
N PHE A 118 1.35 7.98 -9.75
CA PHE A 118 0.02 8.52 -9.97
C PHE A 118 -0.19 9.81 -9.17
N GLU A 119 -1.21 10.55 -9.55
CA GLU A 119 -1.71 11.72 -8.82
C GLU A 119 -3.22 11.57 -8.66
N ILE A 120 -3.75 11.97 -7.50
CA ILE A 120 -5.19 11.96 -7.27
C ILE A 120 -5.82 13.09 -8.08
N LEU A 121 -6.82 12.75 -8.89
CA LEU A 121 -7.56 13.75 -9.64
C LEU A 121 -8.48 14.51 -8.70
N THR A 122 -8.27 15.82 -8.56
CA THR A 122 -9.09 16.71 -7.74
C THR A 122 -10.49 16.88 -8.34
N GLU A 123 -10.58 16.99 -9.67
CA GLU A 123 -11.83 17.07 -10.42
C GLU A 123 -12.23 15.71 -11.00
N ALA A 124 -13.53 15.48 -11.17
CA ALA A 124 -14.04 14.25 -11.77
C ALA A 124 -13.64 14.19 -13.26
N PRO A 125 -12.79 13.24 -13.70
CA PRO A 125 -12.44 13.15 -15.11
C PRO A 125 -13.65 12.76 -15.96
N LYS A 126 -13.71 13.25 -17.21
CA LYS A 126 -14.67 12.75 -18.19
C LYS A 126 -14.18 11.40 -18.72
N VAL A 127 -14.75 10.32 -18.19
CA VAL A 127 -14.45 8.94 -18.60
C VAL A 127 -15.69 8.26 -19.15
N ASP A 128 -15.51 7.44 -20.18
CA ASP A 128 -16.60 6.67 -20.78
C ASP A 128 -16.75 5.33 -20.04
N LEU A 129 -17.59 5.35 -19.01
CA LEU A 129 -17.90 4.17 -18.20
C LEU A 129 -19.17 3.49 -18.70
N SER A 130 -19.13 2.15 -18.77
CA SER A 130 -20.30 1.32 -19.03
C SER A 130 -21.35 1.50 -17.93
N LYS A 131 -22.59 1.06 -18.21
CA LYS A 131 -23.67 1.11 -17.23
C LYS A 131 -23.32 0.32 -15.98
N GLU A 132 -22.73 -0.86 -16.15
CA GLU A 132 -22.33 -1.78 -15.08
C GLU A 132 -21.18 -1.21 -14.25
N GLN A 133 -20.22 -0.51 -14.87
CA GLN A 133 -19.15 0.18 -14.15
C GLN A 133 -19.70 1.30 -13.25
N ARG A 134 -20.62 2.12 -13.77
CA ARG A 134 -21.28 3.18 -12.99
C ARG A 134 -22.09 2.63 -11.83
N GLU A 135 -22.84 1.56 -12.09
CA GLU A 135 -23.61 0.85 -11.05
C GLU A 135 -22.67 0.29 -9.97
N GLY A 136 -21.57 -0.35 -10.36
CA GLY A 136 -20.57 -0.86 -9.42
C GLY A 136 -19.93 0.24 -8.57
N LEU A 137 -19.56 1.38 -9.16
CA LEU A 137 -19.02 2.52 -8.40
C LEU A 137 -20.04 3.04 -7.37
N LYS A 138 -21.32 3.13 -7.72
CA LYS A 138 -22.37 3.54 -6.77
C LYS A 138 -22.52 2.57 -5.61
N ILE A 139 -22.55 1.26 -5.88
CA ILE A 139 -22.66 0.26 -4.81
C ILE A 139 -21.42 0.31 -3.90
N ILE A 140 -20.23 0.51 -4.46
CA ILE A 140 -19.00 0.69 -3.67
C ILE A 140 -19.10 1.97 -2.83
N SER A 141 -19.62 3.06 -3.39
CA SER A 141 -19.86 4.31 -2.66
C SER A 141 -20.76 4.10 -1.45
N ASP A 142 -21.92 3.47 -1.65
CA ASP A 142 -22.89 3.21 -0.58
C ASP A 142 -22.30 2.31 0.51
N LEU A 143 -21.52 1.29 0.10
CA LEU A 143 -20.83 0.38 1.00
C LEU A 143 -19.81 1.12 1.88
N ILE A 144 -18.94 1.93 1.27
CA ILE A 144 -17.94 2.74 1.99
C ILE A 144 -18.65 3.72 2.93
N GLN A 145 -19.74 4.33 2.50
CA GLN A 145 -20.49 5.29 3.32
C GLN A 145 -21.05 4.61 4.60
N GLY A 146 -21.58 3.40 4.48
CA GLY A 146 -22.25 2.69 5.56
C GLY A 146 -21.33 1.94 6.54
N GLU A 147 -20.17 1.48 6.08
CA GLU A 147 -19.30 0.57 6.85
C GLU A 147 -17.83 1.00 6.81
N ASP A 148 -17.10 0.74 7.89
CA ASP A 148 -15.64 0.89 7.94
C ASP A 148 -15.00 -0.49 7.70
N LEU A 149 -14.62 -0.74 6.44
CA LEU A 149 -14.08 -2.02 5.97
C LEU A 149 -12.56 -2.01 5.93
N THR A 150 -11.94 -3.11 6.35
CA THR A 150 -10.51 -3.34 6.13
C THR A 150 -10.21 -3.54 4.64
N ASP A 151 -8.94 -3.39 4.26
CA ASP A 151 -8.48 -3.66 2.89
C ASP A 151 -8.93 -5.02 2.33
N VAL A 152 -8.91 -6.06 3.17
CA VAL A 152 -9.28 -7.43 2.76
C VAL A 152 -10.79 -7.53 2.55
N GLU A 153 -11.58 -6.97 3.47
CA GLU A 153 -13.04 -6.99 3.38
C GLU A 153 -13.53 -6.21 2.17
N LEU A 154 -13.04 -4.98 1.98
CA LEU A 154 -13.41 -4.14 0.84
C LEU A 154 -12.98 -4.80 -0.49
N HIS A 155 -11.79 -5.40 -0.56
CA HIS A 155 -11.35 -6.11 -1.75
C HIS A 155 -12.32 -7.25 -2.12
N ASN A 156 -12.68 -8.09 -1.15
CA ASN A 156 -13.62 -9.19 -1.35
C ASN A 156 -15.00 -8.67 -1.78
N LYS A 157 -15.49 -7.60 -1.14
CA LYS A 157 -16.76 -6.96 -1.49
C LYS A 157 -16.77 -6.43 -2.92
N ILE A 158 -15.68 -5.84 -3.40
CA ILE A 158 -15.59 -5.39 -4.80
C ILE A 158 -15.73 -6.58 -5.77
N TYR A 159 -15.15 -7.75 -5.46
CA TYR A 159 -15.35 -8.96 -6.26
C TYR A 159 -16.80 -9.50 -6.19
N GLU A 160 -17.42 -9.47 -5.01
CA GLU A 160 -18.84 -9.83 -4.85
C GLU A 160 -19.74 -8.92 -5.70
N ILE A 161 -19.49 -7.60 -5.68
CA ILE A 161 -20.21 -6.61 -6.49
C ILE A 161 -20.03 -6.90 -7.97
N ALA A 162 -18.80 -7.14 -8.44
CA ALA A 162 -18.54 -7.49 -9.84
C ALA A 162 -19.32 -8.74 -10.29
N THR A 163 -19.43 -9.73 -9.40
CA THR A 163 -20.18 -10.96 -9.64
C THR A 163 -21.70 -10.71 -9.74
N ASN A 164 -22.23 -9.81 -8.91
CA ASN A 164 -23.66 -9.51 -8.84
C ASN A 164 -24.15 -8.58 -9.97
N ILE A 165 -23.30 -7.69 -10.50
CA ILE A 165 -23.59 -6.78 -11.63
C ILE A 165 -22.99 -7.36 -12.95
N PRO A 166 -23.07 -8.68 -13.13
CA PRO A 166 -22.22 -9.52 -14.00
C PRO A 166 -21.19 -8.80 -14.89
N ILE A 167 -20.18 -8.18 -14.26
CA ILE A 167 -19.09 -7.45 -14.93
C ILE A 167 -17.77 -8.15 -14.63
N GLU A 168 -16.85 -8.18 -15.59
CA GLU A 168 -15.50 -8.68 -15.30
C GLU A 168 -14.86 -7.85 -14.17
N PRO A 169 -14.31 -8.48 -13.10
CA PRO A 169 -13.72 -7.74 -11.98
C PRO A 169 -12.67 -6.72 -12.43
N LYS A 170 -11.88 -7.07 -13.46
CA LYS A 170 -10.87 -6.18 -14.04
C LYS A 170 -11.47 -4.86 -14.54
N MET A 171 -12.67 -4.88 -15.12
CA MET A 171 -13.33 -3.67 -15.60
C MET A 171 -13.84 -2.80 -14.45
N LEU A 172 -14.32 -3.40 -13.35
CA LEU A 172 -14.74 -2.65 -12.17
C LEU A 172 -13.54 -2.03 -11.44
N PHE A 173 -12.44 -2.78 -11.27
CA PHE A 173 -11.20 -2.23 -10.74
C PHE A 173 -10.62 -1.15 -11.66
N GLY A 174 -10.69 -1.33 -12.98
CA GLY A 174 -10.30 -0.31 -13.96
C GLY A 174 -11.09 0.99 -13.77
N ALA A 175 -12.41 0.90 -13.60
CA ALA A 175 -13.27 2.07 -13.36
C ALA A 175 -12.84 2.84 -12.11
N ILE A 176 -12.51 2.15 -11.01
CA ILE A 176 -11.98 2.76 -9.77
C ILE A 176 -10.73 3.60 -10.07
N TYR A 177 -9.77 3.05 -10.81
CA TYR A 177 -8.54 3.79 -11.13
C TYR A 177 -8.79 4.93 -12.12
N GLN A 178 -9.67 4.74 -13.11
CA GLN A 178 -10.00 5.78 -14.08
C GLN A 178 -10.58 7.02 -13.40
N VAL A 179 -11.49 6.85 -12.43
CA VAL A 179 -12.14 7.99 -11.75
C VAL A 179 -11.28 8.62 -10.66
N LEU A 180 -10.36 7.87 -10.04
CA LEU A 180 -9.49 8.40 -8.97
C LEU A 180 -8.18 9.00 -9.50
N ILE A 181 -7.57 8.37 -10.50
CA ILE A 181 -6.20 8.68 -10.96
C ILE A 181 -6.07 8.74 -12.49
N GLY A 182 -7.15 8.56 -13.24
CA GLY A 182 -7.12 8.65 -14.71
C GLY A 182 -6.32 7.54 -15.39
N LYS A 183 -6.16 6.39 -14.73
CA LYS A 183 -5.37 5.25 -15.24
C LYS A 183 -6.21 3.97 -15.31
N GLU A 184 -5.78 3.04 -16.15
CA GLU A 184 -6.39 1.71 -16.28
C GLU A 184 -6.01 0.75 -15.14
N SER A 185 -4.93 1.06 -14.41
CA SER A 185 -4.42 0.23 -13.32
C SER A 185 -3.69 1.09 -12.30
N GLY A 186 -3.54 0.55 -11.10
CA GLY A 186 -2.94 1.26 -9.98
C GLY A 186 -2.54 0.33 -8.84
N PRO A 187 -2.26 0.88 -7.65
CA PRO A 187 -2.01 0.09 -6.45
C PRO A 187 -3.25 -0.71 -6.05
N LYS A 188 -3.12 -1.68 -5.14
CA LYS A 188 -4.25 -2.50 -4.67
C LYS A 188 -5.45 -1.61 -4.30
N ALA A 189 -6.55 -1.73 -5.05
CA ALA A 189 -7.66 -0.79 -5.00
C ALA A 189 -8.25 -0.57 -3.60
N ALA A 190 -8.45 -1.63 -2.81
CA ALA A 190 -9.01 -1.50 -1.47
C ALA A 190 -8.09 -0.70 -0.53
N ALA A 191 -6.81 -1.07 -0.45
CA ALA A 191 -5.79 -0.31 0.28
C ALA A 191 -5.66 1.14 -0.19
N PHE A 192 -5.81 1.34 -1.50
CA PHE A 192 -5.78 2.67 -2.08
C PHE A 192 -6.98 3.52 -1.68
N ILE A 193 -8.20 2.96 -1.78
CA ILE A 193 -9.44 3.59 -1.34
C ILE A 193 -9.37 3.95 0.14
N ASN A 194 -8.95 3.01 0.99
CA ASN A 194 -8.88 3.19 2.44
C ASN A 194 -7.83 4.22 2.89
N ALA A 195 -6.81 4.45 2.05
CA ALA A 195 -5.81 5.49 2.28
C ALA A 195 -6.27 6.90 1.89
N LEU A 196 -7.38 7.03 1.16
CA LEU A 196 -7.97 8.32 0.77
C LEU A 196 -8.98 8.80 1.81
N GLU A 197 -9.34 10.09 1.71
CA GLU A 197 -10.42 10.63 2.53
C GLU A 197 -11.75 9.99 2.12
N LYS A 198 -12.48 9.44 3.10
CA LYS A 198 -13.73 8.69 2.89
C LYS A 198 -14.74 9.50 2.07
N ASP A 199 -14.98 10.73 2.47
CA ASP A 199 -15.95 11.62 1.81
C ASP A 199 -15.58 11.90 0.36
N PHE A 200 -14.28 12.08 0.06
CA PHE A 200 -13.80 12.27 -1.30
C PHE A 200 -14.10 11.06 -2.19
N VAL A 201 -13.88 9.84 -1.69
CA VAL A 201 -14.13 8.62 -2.48
C VAL A 201 -15.63 8.44 -2.73
N VAL A 202 -16.46 8.62 -1.70
CA VAL A 202 -17.93 8.52 -1.79
C VAL A 202 -18.48 9.55 -2.79
N GLU A 203 -18.06 10.81 -2.69
CA GLU A 203 -18.49 11.85 -3.63
C GLU A 203 -18.01 11.55 -5.06
N ARG A 204 -16.74 11.15 -5.23
CA ARG A 204 -16.19 10.80 -6.56
C ARG A 204 -16.99 9.67 -7.19
N PHE A 205 -17.25 8.59 -6.48
CA PHE A 205 -17.92 7.41 -7.03
C PHE A 205 -19.40 7.64 -7.29
N SER A 206 -20.11 8.34 -6.41
CA SER A 206 -21.53 8.67 -6.60
C SER A 206 -21.79 9.65 -7.75
N SER A 207 -20.78 10.41 -8.18
CA SER A 207 -20.89 11.39 -9.29
C SER A 207 -20.98 10.80 -10.70
N TYR A 208 -20.74 9.50 -10.89
CA TYR A 208 -20.79 8.81 -12.19
C TYR A 208 -22.09 8.04 -12.43
#